data_AF-A0A3R9KEF0-F1
#
_entry.id   AF-A0A3R9KEF0-F1
#
_cell.length_a   1.000
_cell.length_b   1.000
_cell.length_c   1.000
_cell.angle_alpha   90.00
_cell.angle_beta   90.00
_cell.angle_gamma   90.00
#
_symmetry.space_group_name_H-M   'P 1'
#
loop_
_entity.id
_entity.type
_entity.pdbx_description
1 polymer ?
#
loop_
_entity_poly.entity_id
_entity_poly.type
_entity_poly.pdbx_seq_one_letter_code
_entity_poly.pdbx_strand_id
1 'polypeptide(L)' 'MFEEIKSSPLNQFYPLTRDKIEKSESKLGIMFPKLLRDFYLEIGYGFIGSKVGNINRIMEP' A
#
# COMPACT_ATOMS: atom_id res chain seq x y z
N MET A 1 -8.07 8.72 4.59
CA MET A 1 -7.38 8.50 5.89
C MET A 1 -5.87 8.74 5.78
N PHE A 2 -5.29 8.62 4.59
CA PHE A 2 -3.84 8.65 4.38
C PHE A 2 -3.38 9.88 3.57
N GLU A 3 -4.05 11.02 3.71
CA GLU A 3 -3.79 12.22 2.90
C GLU A 3 -2.34 12.70 2.96
N GLU A 4 -1.73 12.73 4.15
CA GLU A 4 -0.32 13.12 4.32
C GLU A 4 0.65 12.19 3.57
N ILE A 5 0.33 10.90 3.52
CA ILE A 5 1.12 9.90 2.80
C ILE A 5 0.95 10.09 1.29
N LYS A 6 -0.27 10.39 0.85
CA LYS A 6 -0.62 10.59 -0.57
C LYS A 6 -0.06 11.88 -1.15
N SER A 7 0.01 12.95 -0.36
CA SER A 7 0.43 14.27 -0.81
C SER A 7 1.95 14.47 -0.81
N SER A 8 2.72 13.56 -0.20
CA SER A 8 4.18 13.67 -0.14
C SER A 8 4.81 13.37 -1.51
N PRO A 9 5.55 14.31 -2.12
CA PRO A 9 6.20 14.09 -3.41
C PRO A 9 7.39 13.12 -3.34
N LEU A 10 7.86 12.79 -2.13
CA LEU A 10 8.92 11.79 -1.93
C LEU A 10 8.37 10.36 -1.97
N ASN A 11 7.05 10.20 -1.92
CA ASN A 11 6.43 8.88 -1.95
C ASN A 11 6.08 8.50 -3.39
N GLN A 12 6.22 7.22 -3.69
CA GLN A 12 5.88 6.66 -4.99
C GLN A 12 5.01 5.45 -4.79
N PHE A 13 3.74 5.55 -5.20
CA PHE A 13 2.77 4.47 -5.05
C PHE A 13 2.18 4.04 -6.39
N TYR A 14 1.84 2.76 -6.44
CA TYR A 14 1.19 2.11 -7.56
C TYR A 14 -0.18 1.63 -7.10
N PRO A 15 -1.27 2.07 -7.76
CA PRO A 15 -2.63 1.75 -7.33
C PRO A 15 -2.93 0.26 -7.48
N LEU A 16 -3.78 -0.25 -6.60
CA LEU A 16 -4.28 -1.62 -6.64
C LEU A 16 -5.80 -1.65 -6.83
N THR A 17 -6.26 -2.68 -7.51
CA THR A 17 -7.69 -2.98 -7.60
C THR A 17 -8.10 -3.89 -6.44
N ARG A 18 -9.37 -3.80 -6.06
CA ARG A 18 -9.97 -4.71 -5.07
C ARG A 18 -9.77 -6.18 -5.43
N ASP A 19 -9.94 -6.55 -6.71
CA ASP A 19 -9.75 -7.90 -7.22
C ASP A 19 -8.34 -8.45 -6.94
N LYS A 20 -7.29 -7.64 -7.13
CA LYS A 20 -5.90 -8.06 -6.83
C LYS A 20 -5.72 -8.38 -5.36
N ILE A 21 -6.30 -7.56 -4.47
CA ILE A 21 -6.21 -7.77 -3.02
C ILE A 21 -6.95 -9.05 -2.62
N GLU A 22 -8.18 -9.24 -3.12
CA GLU A 22 -9.00 -10.42 -2.84
C GLU A 22 -8.37 -11.72 -3.37
N LYS A 23 -7.71 -11.65 -4.53
CA LYS A 23 -6.96 -12.78 -5.10
C LYS A 23 -5.77 -13.17 -4.24
N SER A 24 -5.04 -12.20 -3.70
CA SER A 24 -3.91 -12.46 -2.81
C SER A 24 -4.35 -13.02 -1.46
N GLU A 25 -5.40 -12.45 -0.85
CA GLU A 25 -6.03 -13.00 0.37
C GLU A 25 -6.49 -14.45 0.16
N SER A 26 -7.16 -14.74 -0.96
CA SER A 26 -7.60 -16.10 -1.30
C SER A 26 -6.43 -17.07 -1.48
N LYS A 27 -5.35 -16.62 -2.15
CA LYS A 27 -4.14 -17.43 -2.36
C LYS A 27 -3.43 -17.75 -1.05
N LEU A 28 -3.40 -16.80 -0.11
CA LEU A 28 -2.77 -16.95 1.20
C LEU A 28 -3.67 -17.67 2.21
N GLY A 29 -4.97 -17.76 1.95
CA GLY A 29 -5.94 -18.31 2.90
C GLY A 29 -6.14 -17.43 4.14
N ILE A 30 -5.83 -16.13 4.04
CA ILE A 30 -5.97 -15.16 5.13
C ILE A 30 -6.69 -13.92 4.64
N MET A 31 -7.41 -13.26 5.55
CA MET A 31 -7.92 -11.91 5.34
C MET A 31 -6.88 -10.90 5.83
N PHE A 32 -6.57 -9.90 5.03
CA PHE A 32 -5.72 -8.82 5.49
C PHE A 32 -6.43 -7.98 6.55
N PRO A 33 -5.69 -7.43 7.53
CA PRO A 33 -6.25 -6.48 8.48
C PRO A 33 -6.93 -5.32 7.76
N LYS A 34 -8.08 -4.87 8.27
CA LYS A 34 -8.89 -3.80 7.66
C LYS A 34 -8.05 -2.59 7.27
N LEU A 35 -7.16 -2.13 8.16
CA LEU A 35 -6.30 -0.98 7.91
C LEU A 35 -5.37 -1.18 6.70
N LEU A 36 -4.79 -2.38 6.54
CA LEU A 36 -3.93 -2.70 5.41
C LEU A 36 -4.73 -2.77 4.10
N ARG A 37 -5.95 -3.32 4.16
CA ARG A 37 -6.87 -3.36 3.02
C ARG A 37 -7.29 -1.96 2.58
N ASP A 38 -7.65 -1.11 3.54
CA ASP A 38 -7.97 0.30 3.30
C ASP A 38 -6.77 1.05 2.71
N PHE A 39 -5.56 0.78 3.22
CA PHE A 39 -4.33 1.36 2.67
C PHE A 39 -4.10 0.95 1.21
N TYR A 40 -4.19 -0.34 0.88
CA TYR A 40 -4.03 -0.80 -0.49
C TYR A 40 -5.10 -0.24 -1.45
N LEU A 41 -6.33 -0.03 -0.98
CA LEU A 41 -7.42 0.53 -1.78
C LEU A 41 -7.29 2.05 -1.98
N GLU A 42 -6.84 2.79 -0.96
CA GLU A 42 -6.76 4.26 -1.01
C GLU A 42 -5.42 4.77 -1.59
N ILE A 43 -4.33 4.01 -1.35
CA ILE A 43 -2.95 4.38 -1.69
C ILE A 43 -2.31 3.39 -2.67
N GLY A 44 -2.41 2.08 -2.38
CA GLY A 44 -1.73 1.04 -3.14
C GLY A 44 -0.44 0.56 -2.47
N TYR A 45 0.55 0.14 -3.27
CA TYR A 45 1.85 -0.35 -2.78
C TYR A 45 2.99 0.49 -3.38
N GLY A 46 4.21 0.38 -2.84
CA GLY A 46 5.33 1.15 -3.36
C GLY A 46 6.28 1.61 -2.26
N PHE A 47 6.65 2.88 -2.28
CA PHE A 47 7.77 3.42 -1.51
C PHE A 47 7.37 4.68 -0.75
N ILE A 48 7.71 4.68 0.53
CA ILE A 48 7.70 5.88 1.37
C ILE A 48 9.14 6.39 1.43
N GLY A 49 9.38 7.55 0.83
CA GLY A 49 10.68 8.20 0.82
C GLY A 49 10.95 8.95 2.12
N SER A 50 12.23 9.07 2.49
CA SER A 50 12.68 9.93 3.58
C SER A 50 13.77 10.90 3.11
N LYS A 51 13.94 12.00 3.84
CA LYS A 51 15.00 12.99 3.59
C LYS A 51 16.41 12.49 3.93
N VAL A 52 16.52 11.35 4.63
CA VAL A 52 17.79 10.81 5.16
C VAL A 52 18.29 9.62 4.32
N GLY A 53 17.86 9.51 3.06
CA GLY A 53 18.29 8.47 2.13
C GLY A 53 17.68 7.07 2.38
N ASN A 54 16.90 6.89 3.45
CA ASN A 54 16.18 5.65 3.70
C ASN A 54 14.86 5.63 2.91
N ILE A 55 14.54 4.48 2.31
CA ILE A 55 13.27 4.24 1.61
C ILE A 55 12.61 3.03 2.24
N ASN A 56 11.37 3.19 2.71
CA ASN A 56 10.56 2.09 3.22
C ASN A 56 9.70 1.54 2.07
N ARG A 57 9.77 0.23 1.83
CA ARG A 57 8.98 -0.44 0.80
C ARG A 57 7.72 -1.06 1.40
N ILE A 58 6.58 -0.70 0.85
CA ILE A 58 5.31 -1.41 1.02
C ILE A 58 5.18 -2.40 -0.14
N MET A 59 5.15 -3.68 0.20
CA MET A 59 5.09 -4.75 -0.79
C MET A 59 3.70 -4.84 -1.44
N GLU A 60 3.66 -5.32 -2.67
CA GLU A 60 2.40 -5.72 -3.28
C GLU A 60 1.82 -6.94 -2.54
N PRO A 61 0.48 -7.04 -2.44
CA PRO A 61 -0.20 -8.14 -1.78
C PRO A 61 -0.09 -9.46 -2.55
#